data_AF-A0A2H0V7Z3-F1
#
_entry.id   AF-A0A2H0V7Z3-F1
#
_cell.length_a   1.000
_cell.length_b   1.000
_cell.length_c   1.000
_cell.angle_alpha   90.00
_cell.angle_beta   90.00
_cell.angle_gamma   90.00
#
_symmetry.space_group_name_H-M   'P 1'
#
loop_
_entity.id
_entity.type
_entity.pdbx_description
1 polymer ?
#
loop_
_entity_poly.entity_id
_entity_poly.type
_entity_poly.pdbx_seq_one_letter_code
_entity_poly.pdbx_strand_id
1 'polypeptide(L)'
;MTANILEQFKIGNYEFQDPDHRKQYLDMYRKLEVTAKGRTFEQLNDDVNFLTLMSEFLLLIVSLYESEQNWNHDRLLQWIIDELEVRPDEAERVLRVNFYFISDKIIGRNNFIKFDAPELRMLPPQFSPLGIVKIRGCKNFETLSSFLKIKDDCVLESLPSLRRINSKLISGRDMIVHSCGALGYIAGELHIKGDIQLINCPQLERITASLYVYKDFKIENCPKLTDISSINVNIKGTLIIKGPVTQQLKDRVEELKKLGKIGDVQYDS
;
A
#
# COMPACT_ATOMS: atom_id res chain seq x y z
N MET A 1 34.27 -12.66 -10.44
CA MET A 1 32.81 -12.90 -10.36
C MET A 1 32.21 -11.64 -9.78
N THR A 2 31.43 -10.89 -10.58
CA THR A 2 30.58 -9.81 -10.05
C THR A 2 29.58 -10.43 -9.10
N ALA A 3 29.51 -9.93 -7.85
CA ALA A 3 28.51 -10.35 -6.88
C ALA A 3 27.12 -10.25 -7.52
N ASN A 4 26.27 -11.26 -7.30
CA ASN A 4 24.90 -11.26 -7.81
C ASN A 4 24.22 -9.97 -7.32
N ILE A 5 23.49 -9.27 -8.19
CA ILE A 5 22.84 -8.02 -7.78
C ILE A 5 21.91 -8.21 -6.58
N LEU A 6 21.25 -9.36 -6.45
CA LEU A 6 20.44 -9.67 -5.28
C LEU A 6 21.28 -9.75 -4.01
N GLU A 7 22.49 -10.32 -4.07
CA GLU A 7 23.41 -10.35 -2.94
C GLU A 7 23.85 -8.94 -2.54
N GLN A 8 24.13 -8.07 -3.52
CA GLN A 8 24.48 -6.67 -3.28
C GLN A 8 23.36 -5.92 -2.55
N PHE A 9 22.10 -6.21 -2.88
CA PHE A 9 20.92 -5.61 -2.25
C PHE A 9 20.33 -6.45 -1.09
N LYS A 10 20.98 -7.55 -0.68
CA LYS A 10 20.50 -8.50 0.34
C LYS A 10 19.10 -9.05 0.07
N ILE A 11 18.75 -9.23 -1.19
CA ILE A 11 17.51 -9.83 -1.64
C ILE A 11 17.69 -11.34 -1.71
N GLY A 12 16.79 -12.11 -1.09
CA GLY A 12 16.85 -13.57 -1.10
C GLY A 12 16.61 -14.16 -2.49
N ASN A 13 17.03 -15.42 -2.70
CA ASN A 13 16.63 -16.19 -3.87
C ASN A 13 15.17 -16.65 -3.71
N TYR A 14 14.32 -16.28 -4.67
CA TYR A 14 12.91 -16.70 -4.69
C TYR A 14 12.73 -17.88 -5.64
N GLU A 15 12.05 -18.92 -5.15
CA GLU A 15 11.62 -20.05 -5.96
C GLU A 15 10.10 -20.02 -6.08
N PHE A 16 9.61 -19.98 -7.32
CA PHE A 16 8.20 -20.01 -7.66
C PHE A 16 7.85 -21.40 -8.24
N GLN A 17 6.78 -22.01 -7.73
CA GLN A 17 6.20 -23.25 -8.22
C GLN A 17 5.50 -23.09 -9.57
N ASP A 18 4.84 -21.95 -9.80
CA ASP A 18 4.15 -21.69 -11.07
C ASP A 18 5.18 -21.37 -12.19
N PRO A 19 5.16 -22.08 -13.33
CA PRO A 19 6.12 -21.86 -14.42
C PRO A 19 6.06 -20.46 -15.05
N ASP A 20 4.87 -19.85 -15.11
CA ASP A 20 4.68 -18.51 -15.64
C ASP A 20 5.17 -17.46 -14.63
N HIS A 21 4.93 -17.66 -13.33
CA HIS A 21 5.52 -16.81 -12.28
C HIS A 21 7.05 -16.86 -12.32
N ARG A 22 7.63 -18.07 -12.44
CA ARG A 22 9.08 -18.25 -12.59
C ARG A 22 9.60 -17.51 -13.82
N LYS A 23 8.89 -17.57 -14.95
CA LYS A 23 9.27 -16.84 -16.17
C LYS A 23 9.24 -15.32 -15.98
N GLN A 24 8.16 -14.79 -15.38
CA GLN A 24 8.03 -13.34 -15.11
C GLN A 24 9.14 -12.83 -14.18
N TYR A 25 9.42 -13.57 -13.09
CA TYR A 25 10.54 -13.29 -12.19
C TYR A 25 11.87 -13.25 -12.94
N LEU A 26 12.17 -14.29 -13.75
CA LEU A 26 13.43 -14.38 -14.49
C LEU A 26 13.59 -13.27 -15.53
N ASP A 27 12.53 -12.87 -16.21
CA ASP A 27 12.57 -11.80 -17.20
C ASP A 27 12.89 -10.44 -16.55
N MET A 28 12.28 -10.14 -15.40
CA MET A 28 12.55 -8.90 -14.67
C MET A 28 13.93 -8.93 -14.01
N TYR A 29 14.32 -10.07 -13.45
CA TYR A 29 15.67 -10.29 -12.91
C TYR A 29 16.76 -10.05 -13.97
N ARG A 30 16.57 -10.58 -15.19
CA ARG A 30 17.49 -10.32 -16.32
C ARG A 30 17.58 -8.84 -16.69
N LYS A 31 16.45 -8.12 -16.69
CA LYS A 31 16.47 -6.67 -16.93
C LYS A 31 17.32 -5.94 -15.89
N LEU A 32 17.21 -6.32 -14.62
CA LEU A 32 18.04 -5.77 -13.54
C LEU A 32 19.52 -6.08 -13.73
N GLU A 33 19.86 -7.33 -14.01
CA GLU A 33 21.25 -7.73 -14.27
C GLU A 33 21.86 -6.95 -15.44
N VAL A 34 21.11 -6.77 -16.53
CA VAL A 34 21.57 -6.00 -17.70
C VAL A 34 21.77 -4.53 -17.35
N THR A 35 20.80 -3.90 -16.68
CA THR A 35 20.87 -2.47 -16.29
C THR A 35 22.01 -2.20 -15.32
N ALA A 36 22.36 -3.17 -14.47
CA ALA A 36 23.42 -3.05 -13.49
C ALA A 36 24.81 -3.48 -13.96
N LYS A 37 24.89 -4.13 -15.12
CA LYS A 37 26.14 -4.71 -15.60
C LYS A 37 27.25 -3.68 -15.70
N GLY A 38 28.35 -3.93 -14.99
CA GLY A 38 29.55 -3.08 -15.02
C GLY A 38 29.43 -1.78 -14.21
N ARG A 39 28.38 -1.62 -13.39
CA ARG A 39 28.16 -0.45 -12.55
C ARG A 39 28.46 -0.78 -11.09
N THR A 40 28.94 0.21 -10.34
CA THR A 40 29.14 0.07 -8.88
C THR A 40 27.81 0.25 -8.13
N PHE A 41 27.79 -0.16 -6.86
CA PHE A 41 26.62 0.05 -6.00
C PHE A 41 26.26 1.53 -5.90
N GLU A 42 27.24 2.42 -5.72
CA GLU A 42 27.02 3.88 -5.63
C GLU A 42 26.40 4.41 -6.91
N GLN A 43 26.92 3.99 -8.07
CA GLN A 43 26.37 4.39 -9.38
C GLN A 43 24.93 3.89 -9.60
N LEU A 44 24.56 2.77 -8.99
CA LEU A 44 23.21 2.22 -9.08
C LEU A 44 22.26 2.90 -8.09
N ASN A 45 22.75 3.18 -6.88
CA ASN A 45 22.00 3.83 -5.83
C ASN A 45 21.64 5.28 -6.18
N ASP A 46 22.44 5.94 -7.02
CA ASP A 46 22.14 7.30 -7.50
C ASP A 46 21.34 7.32 -8.81
N ASP A 47 21.02 6.17 -9.40
CA ASP A 47 20.27 6.08 -10.66
C ASP A 47 18.79 5.79 -10.42
N VAL A 48 17.98 6.83 -10.61
CA VAL A 48 16.53 6.80 -10.50
C VAL A 48 15.89 5.72 -11.37
N ASN A 49 16.40 5.47 -12.59
CA ASN A 49 15.84 4.45 -13.48
C ASN A 49 16.10 3.05 -12.94
N PHE A 50 17.31 2.81 -12.44
CA PHE A 50 17.64 1.54 -11.81
C PHE A 50 16.83 1.31 -10.54
N LEU A 51 16.71 2.32 -9.66
CA LEU A 51 15.91 2.22 -8.44
C LEU A 51 14.42 1.98 -8.73
N THR A 52 13.89 2.61 -9.79
CA THR A 52 12.52 2.36 -10.24
C THR A 52 12.34 0.90 -10.68
N LEU A 53 13.26 0.39 -11.50
CA LEU A 53 13.25 -1.01 -11.95
C LEU A 53 13.40 -2.00 -10.78
N MET A 54 14.24 -1.70 -9.78
CA MET A 54 14.36 -2.49 -8.55
C MET A 54 13.06 -2.50 -7.76
N SER A 55 12.38 -1.37 -7.66
CA SER A 55 11.07 -1.28 -7.02
C SER A 55 10.02 -2.12 -7.74
N GLU A 56 9.97 -2.06 -9.07
CA GLU A 56 9.08 -2.88 -9.90
C GLU A 56 9.35 -4.38 -9.69
N PHE A 57 10.63 -4.79 -9.63
CA PHE A 57 11.02 -6.17 -9.37
C PHE A 57 10.59 -6.67 -7.99
N LEU A 58 10.77 -5.86 -6.95
CA LEU A 58 10.33 -6.21 -5.60
C LEU A 58 8.81 -6.32 -5.52
N LEU A 59 8.07 -5.40 -6.15
CA LEU A 59 6.61 -5.48 -6.24
C LEU A 59 6.15 -6.73 -6.99
N LEU A 60 6.84 -7.11 -8.08
CA LEU A 60 6.58 -8.34 -8.80
C LEU A 60 6.76 -9.56 -7.88
N ILE A 61 7.90 -9.68 -7.20
CA ILE A 61 8.16 -10.80 -6.27
C ILE A 61 7.04 -10.93 -5.24
N VAL A 62 6.64 -9.83 -4.60
CA VAL A 62 5.57 -9.84 -3.61
C VAL A 62 4.25 -10.29 -4.24
N SER A 63 3.91 -9.76 -5.41
CA SER A 63 2.69 -10.15 -6.14
C SER A 63 2.69 -11.64 -6.51
N LEU A 64 3.83 -12.17 -6.96
CA LEU A 64 3.97 -13.58 -7.33
C LEU A 64 3.87 -14.49 -6.09
N TYR A 65 4.48 -14.08 -4.98
CA TYR A 65 4.40 -14.82 -3.72
C TYR A 65 2.97 -14.82 -3.17
N GLU A 66 2.26 -13.70 -3.30
CA GLU A 66 0.85 -13.59 -2.95
C GLU A 66 -0.05 -14.44 -3.85
N SER A 67 0.23 -14.55 -5.15
CA SER A 67 -0.55 -15.39 -6.06
C SER A 67 -0.24 -16.89 -5.91
N GLU A 68 0.96 -17.27 -5.47
CA GLU A 68 1.27 -18.66 -5.09
C GLU A 68 0.61 -19.10 -3.79
N GLN A 69 0.11 -18.16 -2.99
CA GLN A 69 -0.81 -18.54 -1.95
C GLN A 69 -2.09 -19.02 -2.65
N ASN A 70 -2.22 -20.33 -2.85
CA ASN A 70 -3.42 -20.99 -3.35
C ASN A 70 -4.57 -20.74 -2.36
N TRP A 71 -5.20 -19.57 -2.45
CA TRP A 71 -6.38 -19.23 -1.69
C TRP A 71 -7.56 -19.97 -2.30
N ASN A 72 -8.02 -20.97 -1.58
CA ASN A 72 -9.20 -21.73 -1.89
C ASN A 72 -10.25 -21.51 -0.79
N HIS A 73 -11.40 -22.15 -0.96
CA HIS A 73 -12.51 -22.07 -0.02
C HIS A 73 -12.08 -22.38 1.42
N ASP A 74 -11.40 -23.50 1.62
CA ASP A 74 -11.00 -23.98 2.96
C ASP A 74 -10.00 -23.05 3.63
N ARG A 75 -9.04 -22.52 2.88
CA ARG A 75 -8.08 -21.54 3.40
C ARG A 75 -8.74 -20.23 3.79
N LEU A 76 -9.69 -19.74 2.98
CA LEU A 76 -10.45 -18.54 3.32
C LEU A 76 -11.35 -18.78 4.54
N LEU A 77 -11.95 -19.96 4.65
CA LEU A 77 -12.73 -20.36 5.82
C LEU A 77 -11.88 -20.37 7.09
N GLN A 78 -10.68 -20.96 7.01
CA GLN A 78 -9.73 -20.99 8.11
C GLN A 78 -9.27 -19.57 8.50
N TRP A 79 -8.99 -18.71 7.52
CA TRP A 79 -8.69 -17.29 7.77
C TRP A 79 -9.85 -16.56 8.46
N ILE A 80 -11.11 -16.80 8.07
CA ILE A 80 -12.28 -16.23 8.75
C ILE A 80 -12.33 -16.67 10.23
N ILE A 81 -12.01 -17.93 10.51
CA ILE A 81 -12.00 -18.46 11.88
C ILE A 81 -10.88 -17.80 12.69
N ASP A 82 -9.65 -17.82 12.16
CA ASP A 82 -8.46 -17.43 12.91
C ASP A 82 -8.32 -15.91 13.04
N GLU A 83 -8.58 -15.16 11.96
CA GLU A 83 -8.26 -13.73 11.87
C GLU A 83 -9.46 -12.83 12.16
N LEU A 84 -10.70 -13.33 11.94
CA LEU A 84 -11.93 -12.62 12.28
C LEU A 84 -12.58 -13.13 13.57
N GLU A 85 -11.95 -14.09 14.26
CA GLU A 85 -12.43 -14.70 15.50
C GLU A 85 -13.86 -15.26 15.39
N VAL A 86 -14.22 -15.78 14.22
CA VAL A 86 -15.54 -16.36 13.96
C VAL A 86 -15.55 -17.83 14.39
N ARG A 87 -16.62 -18.27 15.06
CA ARG A 87 -16.75 -19.68 15.44
C ARG A 87 -16.78 -20.58 14.20
N PRO A 88 -16.15 -21.78 14.22
CA PRO A 88 -16.12 -22.65 13.05
C PRO A 88 -17.49 -22.98 12.45
N ASP A 89 -18.53 -23.11 13.27
CA ASP A 89 -19.91 -23.36 12.85
C ASP A 89 -20.58 -22.17 12.14
N GLU A 90 -20.06 -20.95 12.36
CA GLU A 90 -20.55 -19.73 11.73
C GLU A 90 -19.71 -19.25 10.53
N ALA A 91 -18.46 -19.72 10.43
CA ALA A 91 -17.50 -19.26 9.43
C ALA A 91 -18.05 -19.43 8.01
N GLU A 92 -18.74 -20.54 7.74
CA GLU A 92 -19.33 -20.84 6.43
C GLU A 92 -20.42 -19.81 6.05
N ARG A 93 -21.20 -19.38 7.04
CA ARG A 93 -22.22 -18.34 6.85
C ARG A 93 -21.55 -16.99 6.57
N VAL A 94 -20.50 -16.64 7.31
CA VAL A 94 -19.74 -15.41 7.10
C VAL A 94 -19.10 -15.40 5.72
N LEU A 95 -18.48 -16.51 5.30
CA LEU A 95 -17.91 -16.70 3.97
C LEU A 95 -18.97 -16.47 2.91
N ARG A 96 -20.10 -17.18 2.96
CA ARG A 96 -21.20 -17.01 2.00
C ARG A 96 -21.80 -15.61 1.99
N VAL A 97 -21.88 -14.91 3.11
CA VAL A 97 -22.52 -13.58 3.11
C VAL A 97 -21.55 -12.52 2.59
N ASN A 98 -20.27 -12.62 2.90
CA ASN A 98 -19.33 -11.52 2.70
C ASN A 98 -18.35 -11.74 1.56
N PHE A 99 -18.11 -12.98 1.12
CA PHE A 99 -17.03 -13.30 0.19
C PHE A 99 -17.48 -14.24 -0.92
N TYR A 100 -16.80 -14.15 -2.07
CA TYR A 100 -16.86 -15.16 -3.12
C TYR A 100 -15.60 -15.13 -3.98
N PHE A 101 -15.36 -16.24 -4.66
CA PHE A 101 -14.24 -16.35 -5.59
C PHE A 101 -14.69 -15.99 -7.01
N ILE A 102 -13.88 -15.20 -7.71
CA ILE A 102 -13.88 -15.12 -9.16
C ILE A 102 -12.47 -15.47 -9.61
N SER A 103 -12.31 -16.66 -10.19
CA SER A 103 -10.99 -17.23 -10.50
C SER A 103 -10.12 -17.31 -9.22
N ASP A 104 -8.97 -16.63 -9.22
CA ASP A 104 -7.99 -16.54 -8.13
C ASP A 104 -8.25 -15.38 -7.16
N LYS A 105 -9.32 -14.60 -7.36
CA LYS A 105 -9.60 -13.39 -6.57
C LYS A 105 -10.68 -13.57 -5.55
N ILE A 106 -10.44 -13.05 -4.35
CA ILE A 106 -11.42 -12.98 -3.27
C ILE A 106 -12.17 -11.65 -3.41
N ILE A 107 -13.45 -11.74 -3.71
CA ILE A 107 -14.33 -10.59 -3.88
C ILE A 107 -15.19 -10.41 -2.64
N GLY A 108 -15.23 -9.19 -2.13
CA GLY A 108 -16.17 -8.79 -1.09
C GLY A 108 -17.57 -8.58 -1.65
N ARG A 109 -18.55 -9.39 -1.26
CA ARG A 109 -19.96 -9.33 -1.74
C ARG A 109 -20.66 -8.05 -1.34
N ASN A 110 -20.42 -7.58 -0.12
CA ASN A 110 -21.15 -6.47 0.45
C ASN A 110 -20.59 -5.12 -0.01
N ASN A 111 -21.48 -4.16 -0.20
CA ASN A 111 -21.11 -2.76 -0.47
C ASN A 111 -20.44 -2.09 0.74
N PHE A 112 -20.41 -2.76 1.89
CA PHE A 112 -19.71 -2.32 3.08
C PHE A 112 -19.13 -3.54 3.80
N ILE A 113 -17.83 -3.58 3.93
CA ILE A 113 -17.11 -4.62 4.66
C ILE A 113 -16.36 -3.95 5.81
N LYS A 114 -16.71 -4.37 7.02
CA LYS A 114 -16.09 -3.87 8.25
C LYS A 114 -15.28 -4.98 8.89
N PHE A 115 -14.03 -4.67 9.17
CA PHE A 115 -13.13 -5.48 9.98
C PHE A 115 -12.93 -4.77 11.32
N ASP A 116 -13.33 -5.44 12.40
CA ASP A 116 -13.24 -4.97 13.79
C ASP A 116 -12.76 -6.12 14.68
N ALA A 117 -11.76 -6.85 14.20
CA ALA A 117 -11.21 -8.04 14.82
C ALA A 117 -9.80 -7.71 15.36
N PRO A 118 -9.57 -7.74 16.68
CA PRO A 118 -8.28 -7.38 17.27
C PRO A 118 -7.10 -8.20 16.74
N GLU A 119 -7.37 -9.48 16.44
CA GLU A 119 -6.38 -10.45 16.00
C GLU A 119 -6.03 -10.35 14.51
N LEU A 120 -6.84 -9.64 13.71
CA LEU A 120 -6.61 -9.49 12.27
C LEU A 120 -5.23 -8.88 12.00
N ARG A 121 -4.38 -9.64 11.33
CA ARG A 121 -3.00 -9.27 10.96
C ARG A 121 -2.89 -8.79 9.53
N MET A 122 -3.65 -9.41 8.63
CA MET A 122 -3.64 -9.09 7.20
C MET A 122 -4.95 -9.45 6.51
N LEU A 123 -5.26 -8.72 5.45
CA LEU A 123 -6.31 -9.08 4.52
C LEU A 123 -5.85 -10.21 3.60
N PRO A 124 -6.77 -11.01 3.03
CA PRO A 124 -6.42 -11.97 2.00
C PRO A 124 -5.77 -11.25 0.81
N PRO A 125 -4.80 -11.88 0.12
CA PRO A 125 -4.17 -11.30 -1.06
C PRO A 125 -5.21 -11.12 -2.18
N GLN A 126 -4.95 -10.13 -3.02
CA GLN A 126 -5.83 -9.74 -4.13
C GLN A 126 -7.30 -9.45 -3.73
N PHE A 127 -7.58 -9.22 -2.45
CA PHE A 127 -8.91 -8.90 -1.97
C PHE A 127 -9.46 -7.67 -2.70
N SER A 128 -10.60 -7.83 -3.36
CA SER A 128 -11.22 -6.80 -4.20
C SER A 128 -12.67 -6.57 -3.77
N PRO A 129 -12.91 -5.71 -2.77
CA PRO A 129 -14.24 -5.43 -2.26
C PRO A 129 -15.05 -4.55 -3.22
N LEU A 130 -16.35 -4.85 -3.34
CA LEU A 130 -17.26 -4.17 -4.26
C LEU A 130 -17.81 -2.84 -3.74
N GLY A 131 -17.48 -2.43 -2.52
CA GLY A 131 -17.88 -1.14 -1.98
C GLY A 131 -16.87 -0.60 -0.98
N ILE A 132 -17.34 -0.14 0.17
CA ILE A 132 -16.54 0.48 1.23
C ILE A 132 -15.81 -0.60 2.05
N VAL A 133 -14.55 -0.34 2.36
CA VAL A 133 -13.78 -1.12 3.34
C VAL A 133 -13.50 -0.25 4.55
N LYS A 134 -13.84 -0.77 5.74
CA LYS A 134 -13.47 -0.14 7.00
C LYS A 134 -12.71 -1.14 7.89
N ILE A 135 -11.44 -0.88 8.14
CA ILE A 135 -10.62 -1.62 9.11
C ILE A 135 -10.46 -0.75 10.35
N ARG A 136 -10.96 -1.22 11.49
CA ARG A 136 -10.96 -0.46 12.73
C ARG A 136 -10.43 -1.31 13.89
N GLY A 137 -9.59 -0.72 14.73
CA GLY A 137 -9.25 -1.31 16.04
C GLY A 137 -8.49 -2.65 15.98
N CYS A 138 -8.06 -3.09 14.80
CA CYS A 138 -7.32 -4.33 14.62
C CYS A 138 -5.90 -4.13 15.15
N LYS A 139 -5.63 -4.66 16.35
CA LYS A 139 -4.42 -4.34 17.12
C LYS A 139 -3.17 -4.96 16.52
N ASN A 140 -3.32 -6.07 15.81
CA ASN A 140 -2.21 -6.80 15.19
C ASN A 140 -2.07 -6.51 13.69
N PHE A 141 -2.85 -5.57 13.14
CA PHE A 141 -2.83 -5.26 11.72
C PHE A 141 -1.62 -4.38 11.37
N GLU A 142 -0.60 -4.96 10.72
CA GLU A 142 0.68 -4.29 10.52
C GLU A 142 0.85 -3.61 9.14
N THR A 143 0.20 -4.17 8.11
CA THR A 143 0.35 -3.73 6.71
C THR A 143 -0.86 -4.08 5.86
N LEU A 144 -1.08 -3.34 4.77
CA LEU A 144 -2.02 -3.72 3.70
C LEU A 144 -1.42 -4.81 2.79
N SER A 145 -2.28 -5.57 2.11
CA SER A 145 -1.90 -6.48 1.02
C SER A 145 -1.22 -5.72 -0.11
N SER A 146 -0.32 -6.34 -0.86
CA SER A 146 0.48 -5.64 -1.89
C SER A 146 -0.37 -4.96 -2.97
N PHE A 147 -1.56 -5.50 -3.24
CA PHE A 147 -2.57 -4.93 -4.10
C PHE A 147 -3.92 -4.89 -3.38
N LEU A 148 -4.57 -3.72 -3.40
CA LEU A 148 -5.91 -3.55 -2.86
C LEU A 148 -6.71 -2.59 -3.75
N LYS A 149 -7.75 -3.12 -4.38
CA LYS A 149 -8.64 -2.35 -5.26
C LYS A 149 -10.04 -2.27 -4.66
N ILE A 150 -10.39 -1.08 -4.18
CA ILE A 150 -11.64 -0.79 -3.50
C ILE A 150 -12.51 0.06 -4.43
N LYS A 151 -13.76 -0.36 -4.65
CA LYS A 151 -14.66 0.37 -5.54
C LYS A 151 -15.07 1.73 -4.97
N ASP A 152 -15.34 1.79 -3.66
CA ASP A 152 -15.75 3.01 -2.98
C ASP A 152 -14.65 3.45 -1.98
N ASP A 153 -15.01 3.70 -0.71
CA ASP A 153 -14.12 4.31 0.28
C ASP A 153 -13.21 3.29 0.99
N CYS A 154 -11.98 3.70 1.29
CA CYS A 154 -11.05 2.97 2.13
C CYS A 154 -10.87 3.69 3.47
N VAL A 155 -11.26 3.07 4.58
CA VAL A 155 -11.17 3.65 5.92
C VAL A 155 -10.30 2.78 6.81
N LEU A 156 -9.17 3.34 7.26
CA LEU A 156 -8.24 2.74 8.20
C LEU A 156 -8.27 3.56 9.50
N GLU A 157 -8.81 3.01 10.58
CA GLU A 157 -9.09 3.78 11.79
C GLU A 157 -8.54 3.09 13.04
N SER A 158 -7.76 3.80 13.85
CA SER A 158 -7.27 3.31 15.14
C SER A 158 -6.53 1.97 15.03
N LEU A 159 -5.56 1.90 14.11
CA LEU A 159 -4.71 0.72 13.90
C LEU A 159 -3.35 0.95 14.56
N PRO A 160 -3.15 0.53 15.83
CA PRO A 160 -1.97 0.91 16.62
C PRO A 160 -0.69 0.25 16.12
N SER A 161 -0.78 -0.88 15.42
CA SER A 161 0.37 -1.61 14.87
C SER A 161 0.58 -1.40 13.37
N LEU A 162 -0.30 -0.63 12.69
CA LEU A 162 -0.11 -0.34 11.28
C LEU A 162 1.11 0.56 11.12
N ARG A 163 2.22 -0.02 10.63
CA ARG A 163 3.49 0.69 10.50
C ARG A 163 3.65 1.29 9.10
N ARG A 164 3.07 0.64 8.09
CA ARG A 164 3.32 0.91 6.68
C ARG A 164 2.05 0.76 5.87
N ILE A 165 1.88 1.64 4.89
CA ILE A 165 1.00 1.41 3.74
C ILE A 165 1.94 1.31 2.54
N ASN A 166 2.22 0.12 2.03
CA ASN A 166 3.19 -0.13 0.96
C ASN A 166 2.56 -0.81 -0.27
N SER A 167 1.24 -0.69 -0.40
CA SER A 167 0.44 -1.37 -1.40
C SER A 167 0.22 -0.50 -2.64
N LYS A 168 -0.03 -1.13 -3.78
CA LYS A 168 -0.82 -0.52 -4.86
C LYS A 168 -2.28 -0.46 -4.41
N LEU A 169 -2.66 0.69 -3.85
CA LEU A 169 -4.00 0.97 -3.35
C LEU A 169 -4.77 1.83 -4.36
N ILE A 170 -5.87 1.29 -4.84
CA ILE A 170 -6.79 1.99 -5.73
C ILE A 170 -8.11 2.13 -4.99
N SER A 171 -8.58 3.36 -4.77
CA SER A 171 -9.92 3.65 -4.26
C SER A 171 -10.71 4.43 -5.29
N GLY A 172 -11.91 3.95 -5.59
CA GLY A 172 -12.81 4.64 -6.52
C GLY A 172 -13.51 5.86 -5.90
N ARG A 173 -13.33 6.11 -4.59
CA ARG A 173 -13.79 7.29 -3.88
C ARG A 173 -12.72 7.77 -2.90
N ASP A 174 -13.00 7.87 -1.61
CA ASP A 174 -12.15 8.54 -0.63
C ASP A 174 -11.26 7.54 0.14
N MET A 175 -10.12 8.02 0.61
CA MET A 175 -9.26 7.29 1.54
C MET A 175 -9.11 8.06 2.84
N ILE A 176 -9.43 7.42 3.96
CA ILE A 176 -9.35 8.00 5.30
C ILE A 176 -8.43 7.13 6.14
N VAL A 177 -7.37 7.72 6.66
CA VAL A 177 -6.49 7.11 7.66
C VAL A 177 -6.52 7.97 8.91
N HIS A 178 -7.02 7.40 10.00
CA HIS A 178 -7.26 8.15 11.22
C HIS A 178 -6.72 7.43 12.44
N SER A 179 -5.96 8.14 13.28
CA SER A 179 -5.47 7.65 14.57
C SER A 179 -4.59 6.38 14.47
N CYS A 180 -3.81 6.25 13.39
CA CYS A 180 -2.86 5.15 13.22
C CYS A 180 -1.51 5.53 13.85
N GLY A 181 -1.39 5.28 15.16
CA GLY A 181 -0.31 5.80 16.00
C GLY A 181 1.11 5.35 15.61
N ALA A 182 1.27 4.17 15.00
CA ALA A 182 2.56 3.65 14.58
C ALA A 182 2.86 3.85 13.08
N LEU A 183 1.94 4.46 12.32
CA LEU A 183 2.11 4.61 10.88
C LEU A 183 3.27 5.57 10.61
N GLY A 184 4.39 5.01 10.15
CA GLY A 184 5.61 5.76 9.90
C GLY A 184 5.70 6.27 8.46
N TYR A 185 5.18 5.50 7.51
CA TYR A 185 5.41 5.79 6.09
C TYR A 185 4.32 5.20 5.20
N ILE A 186 4.07 5.94 4.13
CA ILE A 186 3.18 5.54 3.03
C ILE A 186 4.04 5.48 1.77
N ALA A 187 4.09 4.31 1.14
CA ALA A 187 4.87 3.99 -0.05
C ALA A 187 4.01 3.18 -1.04
N GLY A 188 4.53 2.93 -2.24
CA GLY A 188 3.81 2.22 -3.30
C GLY A 188 3.06 3.16 -4.24
N GLU A 189 1.87 2.74 -4.71
CA GLU A 189 1.05 3.49 -5.66
C GLU A 189 -0.32 3.78 -5.05
N LEU A 190 -0.66 5.05 -4.87
CA LEU A 190 -1.96 5.49 -4.38
C LEU A 190 -2.74 6.17 -5.51
N HIS A 191 -3.84 5.56 -5.93
CA HIS A 191 -4.75 6.10 -6.93
C HIS A 191 -6.13 6.30 -6.33
N ILE A 192 -6.41 7.52 -5.89
CA ILE A 192 -7.63 7.87 -5.16
C ILE A 192 -8.45 8.84 -6.00
N LYS A 193 -9.66 8.42 -6.40
CA LYS A 193 -10.56 9.23 -7.24
C LYS A 193 -11.26 10.35 -6.47
N GLY A 194 -11.33 10.24 -5.16
CA GLY A 194 -11.89 11.23 -4.26
C GLY A 194 -10.81 11.93 -3.45
N ASP A 195 -11.13 12.16 -2.18
CA ASP A 195 -10.27 12.85 -1.22
C ASP A 195 -9.37 11.88 -0.46
N ILE A 196 -8.20 12.35 -0.04
CA ILE A 196 -7.39 11.66 0.98
C ILE A 196 -7.45 12.46 2.29
N GLN A 197 -7.65 11.78 3.41
CA GLN A 197 -7.54 12.35 4.74
C GLN A 197 -6.58 11.54 5.59
N LEU A 198 -5.48 12.16 6.02
CA LEU A 198 -4.54 11.60 6.99
C LEU A 198 -4.64 12.42 8.27
N ILE A 199 -5.24 11.84 9.31
CA ILE A 199 -5.60 12.56 10.53
C ILE A 199 -4.99 11.85 11.73
N ASN A 200 -4.29 12.58 12.59
CA ASN A 200 -3.70 12.06 13.83
C ASN A 200 -2.78 10.85 13.60
N CYS A 201 -1.83 10.98 12.68
CA CYS A 201 -0.77 9.98 12.44
C CYS A 201 0.57 10.54 12.95
N PRO A 202 0.83 10.53 14.28
CA PRO A 202 1.92 11.29 14.89
C PRO A 202 3.33 10.79 14.52
N GLN A 203 3.44 9.54 14.06
CA GLN A 203 4.70 8.94 13.64
C GLN A 203 4.92 9.02 12.13
N LEU A 204 3.96 9.56 11.36
CA LEU A 204 4.08 9.60 9.91
C LEU A 204 5.18 10.58 9.50
N GLU A 205 6.26 10.04 8.94
CA GLU A 205 7.46 10.80 8.57
C GLU A 205 7.47 11.14 7.07
N ARG A 206 7.04 10.20 6.22
CA ARG A 206 7.14 10.36 4.76
C ARG A 206 5.99 9.72 4.01
N ILE A 207 5.63 10.34 2.88
CA ILE A 207 4.72 9.78 1.89
C ILE A 207 5.50 9.64 0.58
N THR A 208 6.22 8.54 0.39
CA THR A 208 7.06 8.28 -0.80
C THR A 208 6.32 7.45 -1.87
N ALA A 209 5.00 7.59 -1.95
CA ALA A 209 4.19 6.90 -2.94
C ALA A 209 4.10 7.69 -4.25
N SER A 210 3.88 6.97 -5.37
CA SER A 210 3.26 7.57 -6.55
C SER A 210 1.83 7.93 -6.19
N LEU A 211 1.54 9.22 -6.11
CA LEU A 211 0.33 9.75 -5.49
C LEU A 211 -0.53 10.45 -6.54
N TYR A 212 -1.70 9.88 -6.82
CA TYR A 212 -2.71 10.44 -7.71
C TYR A 212 -4.01 10.67 -6.95
N VAL A 213 -4.32 11.93 -6.67
CA VAL A 213 -5.52 12.35 -5.94
C VAL A 213 -6.34 13.26 -6.85
N TYR A 214 -7.56 12.84 -7.17
CA TYR A 214 -8.42 13.58 -8.11
C TYR A 214 -9.16 14.76 -7.48
N LYS A 215 -9.21 14.81 -6.15
CA LYS A 215 -9.77 15.93 -5.39
C LYS A 215 -8.76 16.43 -4.37
N ASP A 216 -9.15 16.61 -3.11
CA ASP A 216 -8.35 17.25 -2.08
C ASP A 216 -7.54 16.22 -1.29
N PHE A 217 -6.40 16.66 -0.76
CA PHE A 217 -5.59 15.88 0.14
C PHE A 217 -5.44 16.66 1.45
N LYS A 218 -6.07 16.17 2.51
CA LYS A 218 -5.97 16.72 3.86
C LYS A 218 -4.98 15.95 4.71
N ILE A 219 -4.08 16.67 5.37
CA ILE A 219 -3.13 16.17 6.36
C ILE A 219 -3.36 16.97 7.65
N GLU A 220 -3.68 16.30 8.75
CA GLU A 220 -3.99 16.95 10.02
C GLU A 220 -3.28 16.22 11.17
N ASN A 221 -2.56 16.98 12.00
CA ASN A 221 -1.85 16.46 13.18
C ASN A 221 -0.86 15.31 12.86
N CYS A 222 -0.04 15.52 11.83
CA CYS A 222 1.06 14.64 11.43
C CYS A 222 2.41 15.37 11.61
N PRO A 223 2.82 15.71 12.85
CA PRO A 223 3.92 16.64 13.13
C PRO A 223 5.31 16.17 12.67
N LYS A 224 5.49 14.88 12.43
CA LYS A 224 6.75 14.30 11.94
C LYS A 224 6.87 14.27 10.43
N LEU A 225 5.82 14.64 9.70
CA LEU A 225 5.83 14.58 8.24
C LEU A 225 6.80 15.63 7.70
N THR A 226 7.83 15.17 6.99
CA THR A 226 8.85 16.03 6.39
C THR A 226 8.83 16.02 4.87
N ASP A 227 8.16 15.04 4.26
CA ASP A 227 8.22 14.85 2.82
C ASP A 227 6.93 14.25 2.24
N ILE A 228 6.52 14.83 1.11
CA ILE A 228 5.50 14.28 0.22
C ILE A 228 6.11 14.05 -1.17
N SER A 229 6.35 12.77 -1.44
CA SER A 229 6.76 12.10 -2.68
C SER A 229 8.19 12.25 -3.18
N SER A 230 8.66 11.16 -3.80
CA SER A 230 9.97 11.03 -4.43
C SER A 230 9.92 10.71 -5.94
N ILE A 231 8.75 10.40 -6.52
CA ILE A 231 8.64 9.95 -7.93
C ILE A 231 7.56 10.74 -8.69
N ASN A 232 6.28 10.54 -8.35
CA ASN A 232 5.16 11.15 -9.05
C ASN A 232 4.08 11.64 -8.07
N VAL A 233 3.74 12.93 -8.14
CA VAL A 233 2.58 13.50 -7.45
C VAL A 233 1.66 14.17 -8.45
N ASN A 234 0.36 13.98 -8.26
CA ASN A 234 -0.67 14.71 -8.94
C ASN A 234 -1.88 14.82 -8.00
N ILE A 235 -2.00 15.96 -7.32
CA ILE A 235 -3.15 16.33 -6.50
C ILE A 235 -3.92 17.37 -7.30
N LYS A 236 -5.09 17.02 -7.82
CA LYS A 236 -5.88 17.93 -8.67
C LYS A 236 -6.54 19.05 -7.90
N GLY A 237 -6.97 18.77 -6.68
CA GLY A 237 -7.57 19.76 -5.79
C GLY A 237 -6.53 20.44 -4.89
N THR A 238 -6.94 20.67 -3.65
CA THR A 238 -6.17 21.40 -2.65
C THR A 238 -5.43 20.44 -1.73
N LEU A 239 -4.13 20.66 -1.52
CA LEU A 239 -3.41 20.09 -0.40
C LEU A 239 -3.62 20.95 0.84
N ILE A 240 -4.34 20.44 1.83
CA ILE A 240 -4.67 21.13 3.07
C ILE A 240 -3.83 20.52 4.19
N ILE A 241 -2.96 21.32 4.82
CA ILE A 241 -2.12 20.86 5.94
C ILE A 241 -2.51 21.62 7.20
N LYS A 242 -2.96 20.89 8.22
CA LYS A 242 -3.39 21.41 9.51
C LYS A 242 -2.48 20.97 10.65
N GLY A 243 -2.07 21.91 11.49
CA GLY A 243 -1.20 21.67 12.64
C GLY A 243 0.29 21.89 12.33
N PRO A 244 1.22 21.31 13.13
CA PRO A 244 2.64 21.58 12.98
C PRO A 244 3.20 21.11 11.63
N VAL A 245 3.84 22.02 10.89
CA VAL A 245 4.46 21.75 9.58
C VAL A 245 5.92 22.16 9.62
N THR A 246 6.81 21.26 9.22
CA THR A 246 8.24 21.55 9.09
C THR A 246 8.52 22.46 7.89
N GLN A 247 9.58 23.28 7.97
CA GLN A 247 9.96 24.12 6.83
C GLN A 247 10.32 23.28 5.60
N GLN A 248 10.97 22.12 5.81
CA GLN A 248 11.28 21.16 4.76
C GLN A 248 10.02 20.72 3.99
N LEU A 249 8.95 20.36 4.71
CA LEU A 249 7.70 19.96 4.06
C LEU A 249 7.07 21.13 3.30
N LYS A 250 7.09 22.35 3.85
CA LYS A 250 6.60 23.55 3.15
C LYS A 250 7.35 23.78 1.84
N ASP A 251 8.68 23.79 1.90
CA ASP A 251 9.53 24.01 0.72
C ASP A 251 9.22 22.98 -0.38
N ARG A 252 9.05 21.71 0.02
CA ARG A 252 8.67 20.62 -0.89
C ARG A 252 7.30 20.81 -1.50
N VAL A 253 6.30 21.20 -0.70
CA VAL A 253 4.93 21.46 -1.16
C VAL A 253 4.90 22.62 -2.17
N GLU A 254 5.62 23.71 -1.88
CA GLU A 254 5.70 24.87 -2.78
C GLU A 254 6.42 24.53 -4.08
N GLU A 255 7.45 23.69 -4.05
CA GLU A 255 8.09 23.16 -5.26
C GLU A 255 7.10 22.38 -6.12
N LEU A 256 6.36 21.44 -5.52
CA LEU A 256 5.35 20.65 -6.22
C LEU A 256 4.22 21.51 -6.80
N LYS A 257 3.81 22.57 -6.08
CA LYS A 257 2.85 23.57 -6.58
C LYS A 257 3.38 24.31 -7.80
N LYS A 258 4.63 24.80 -7.77
CA LYS A 258 5.28 25.47 -8.92
C LYS A 258 5.40 24.56 -10.13
N LEU A 259 5.62 23.26 -9.92
CA LEU A 259 5.66 22.23 -10.96
C LEU A 259 4.26 21.84 -11.49
N GLY A 260 3.19 22.45 -10.99
CA GLY A 260 1.80 22.14 -11.38
C GLY A 260 1.35 20.73 -10.97
N LYS A 261 2.01 20.14 -9.96
CA LYS A 261 1.69 18.80 -9.42
C LYS A 261 0.60 18.85 -8.35
N ILE A 262 0.34 20.04 -7.80
CA ILE A 262 -0.70 20.29 -6.81
C ILE A 262 -1.53 21.47 -7.32
N GLY A 263 -2.86 21.32 -7.31
CA GLY A 263 -3.79 22.36 -7.76
C GLY A 263 -3.70 23.63 -6.91
N ASP A 264 -3.92 23.50 -5.60
CA ASP A 264 -3.73 24.57 -4.63
C ASP A 264 -3.19 24.05 -3.29
N VAL A 265 -2.73 24.94 -2.42
CA VAL A 265 -2.16 24.61 -1.11
C VAL A 265 -2.72 25.54 -0.05
N GLN A 266 -3.16 24.97 1.07
CA GLN A 266 -3.63 25.70 2.24
C GLN A 266 -2.93 25.19 3.50
N TYR A 267 -2.46 26.11 4.33
CA TYR A 267 -1.90 25.82 5.64
C TYR A 267 -2.81 26.42 6.71
N ASP A 268 -3.41 25.59 7.55
CA ASP A 268 -4.14 26.05 8.74
C ASP A 268 -3.27 25.78 9.98
N SER A 269 -2.90 26.86 10.67
CA SER A 269 -2.19 26.82 11.95
C SER A 269 -3.10 26.37 13.09
#